data_AF-A0A0D0U0K5-F1
#
_entry.id   AF-A0A0D0U0K5-F1
#
_cell.length_a   1.000
_cell.length_b   1.000
_cell.length_c   1.000
_cell.angle_alpha   90.00
_cell.angle_beta   90.00
_cell.angle_gamma   90.00
#
_symmetry.space_group_name_H-M   'P 1'
#
loop_
_entity.id
_entity.type
_entity.pdbx_description
1 polymer ?
#
loop_
_entity_poly.entity_id
_entity_poly.type
_entity_poly.pdbx_seq_one_letter_code
_entity_poly.pdbx_strand_id
1 'polypeptide(L)'
;MTLLRTSRLAFSRTSGAAFISRSLQTSTSVHPLYPDSPLYSYSIGLSYAAKYSPPFINPKQNIKPYGFAKQNNDIGKWVQQMLELTAGRGDLKASQEDLAEARRRWGAGEDFFGITNARGDLHIAVSDGVGGWSDRVDASLFPQLLCYHYAKSAQELANSSTGSVDPRSIMKKAYEDALKDKSVSAGGATMVSARLDEDGQGIFANLGDSGYFILRGDEIIEFSQAQTHFFNCPTQLSKVPPEMKHQGIVHDTPDMADTKSFEFQAGDVIALFTDGFSDNVPFSHIPGLSKLLNRILEDPANKDLSPAERDSERARLFADMLVGYGRTAMTKTGHEKGPNGWKTPFEEEATKKVPKWGWKGGKIDDITVVTAVVSELD
;
A
#
# COMPACT_ATOMS: atom_id res chain seq x y z
N MET A 1 -19.05 14.67 -4.02
CA MET A 1 -19.77 15.75 -3.29
C MET A 1 -21.07 15.16 -2.77
N THR A 2 -21.57 15.62 -1.61
CA THR A 2 -22.48 14.89 -0.68
C THR A 2 -21.87 13.56 -0.16
N LEU A 3 -21.81 13.24 1.14
CA LEU A 3 -22.36 13.85 2.37
C LEU A 3 -21.38 13.75 3.56
N LEU A 4 -21.41 14.75 4.45
CA LEU A 4 -20.89 14.68 5.82
C LEU A 4 -22.02 14.95 6.83
N ARG A 5 -22.09 14.08 7.86
CA ARG A 5 -22.82 14.18 9.15
C ARG A 5 -24.35 14.40 9.21
N THR A 6 -25.02 13.32 9.62
CA THR A 6 -26.10 13.23 10.64
C THR A 6 -25.98 11.85 11.33
N SER A 7 -26.43 11.55 12.57
CA SER A 7 -26.89 12.35 13.73
C SER A 7 -26.76 11.51 15.03
N ARG A 8 -27.05 12.07 16.22
CA ARG A 8 -26.86 11.42 17.55
C ARG A 8 -27.86 10.28 17.86
N LEU A 9 -27.43 9.31 18.66
CA LEU A 9 -28.27 8.49 19.56
C LEU A 9 -27.48 8.18 20.84
N ALA A 10 -28.15 8.20 21.99
CA ALA A 10 -27.56 7.99 23.32
C ALA A 10 -28.07 6.69 23.94
N PHE A 11 -27.28 5.99 24.76
CA PHE A 11 -27.82 5.06 25.78
C PHE A 11 -26.84 4.74 26.93
N SER A 12 -27.43 4.69 28.14
CA SER A 12 -27.13 3.95 29.38
C SER A 12 -25.70 3.53 29.79
N ARG A 13 -25.42 3.68 31.10
CA ARG A 13 -24.27 3.09 31.81
C ARG A 13 -24.58 1.68 32.32
N THR A 14 -23.63 0.75 32.17
CA THR A 14 -23.33 -0.32 33.16
C THR A 14 -21.84 -0.68 33.08
N SER A 15 -21.27 -1.16 34.20
CA SER A 15 -19.84 -1.31 34.42
C SER A 15 -19.38 -2.77 34.47
N GLY A 16 -18.20 -3.08 33.91
CA GLY A 16 -17.50 -4.36 34.06
C GLY A 16 -16.22 -4.38 33.22
N ALA A 17 -15.07 -4.68 33.80
CA ALA A 17 -13.77 -4.37 33.21
C ALA A 17 -13.25 -5.43 32.21
N ALA A 18 -12.87 -4.98 31.01
CA ALA A 18 -11.89 -5.60 30.15
C ALA A 18 -11.28 -4.51 29.23
N PHE A 19 -10.01 -4.16 29.42
CA PHE A 19 -9.34 -3.13 28.63
C PHE A 19 -8.96 -3.66 27.24
N ILE A 20 -9.83 -3.42 26.25
CA ILE A 20 -9.45 -3.37 24.83
C ILE A 20 -10.05 -2.06 24.29
N SER A 21 -9.19 -1.11 23.92
CA SER A 21 -9.63 0.21 23.47
C SER A 21 -10.46 0.09 22.18
N ARG A 22 -11.77 0.31 22.28
CA ARG A 22 -12.70 0.42 21.16
C ARG A 22 -13.12 1.88 20.97
N SER A 23 -12.37 2.62 20.17
CA SER A 23 -12.84 3.88 19.58
C SER A 23 -12.24 4.20 18.21
N LEU A 24 -12.14 3.20 17.32
CA LEU A 24 -12.04 3.45 15.88
C LEU A 24 -13.42 3.92 15.35
N GLN A 25 -13.79 5.15 15.72
CA GLN A 25 -14.93 5.84 15.13
C GLN A 25 -14.53 6.34 13.75
N THR A 26 -14.97 5.60 12.72
CA THR A 26 -15.44 6.07 11.40
C THR A 26 -14.73 7.27 10.76
N SER A 27 -13.42 7.44 10.96
CA SER A 27 -12.59 8.22 10.06
C SER A 27 -12.21 7.35 8.88
N THR A 28 -12.05 8.00 7.74
CA THR A 28 -11.55 7.38 6.52
C THR A 28 -10.03 7.45 6.41
N SER A 29 -9.38 8.17 7.33
CA SER A 29 -7.99 7.98 7.73
C SER A 29 -7.90 7.02 8.92
N VAL A 30 -6.73 6.40 9.10
CA VAL A 30 -6.31 6.04 10.46
C VAL A 30 -5.98 7.38 11.14
N HIS A 31 -6.66 7.66 12.26
CA HIS A 31 -6.48 8.88 13.06
C HIS A 31 -5.00 9.20 13.33
N PRO A 32 -4.62 10.47 13.59
CA PRO A 32 -3.25 10.85 13.91
C PRO A 32 -2.64 9.84 14.88
N LEU A 33 -1.62 9.11 14.43
CA LEU A 33 -1.12 7.95 15.18
C LEU A 33 -0.44 8.36 16.49
N TYR A 34 -0.02 9.61 16.55
CA TYR A 34 0.51 10.30 17.72
C TYR A 34 -0.36 11.52 18.01
N PRO A 35 -1.51 11.36 18.67
CA PRO A 35 -2.31 12.50 19.10
C PRO A 35 -1.63 13.25 20.27
N ASP A 36 -0.68 12.58 20.95
CA ASP A 36 0.01 13.06 22.16
C ASP A 36 1.54 13.24 21.96
N SER A 37 2.04 13.23 20.72
CA SER A 37 3.47 13.46 20.42
C SER A 37 3.88 14.92 20.69
N PRO A 38 5.15 15.20 21.03
CA PRO A 38 5.65 16.56 21.17
C PRO A 38 6.01 17.25 19.85
N LEU A 39 6.01 16.55 18.70
CA LEU A 39 6.52 17.04 17.42
C LEU A 39 5.59 16.71 16.25
N TYR A 40 5.65 15.49 15.70
CA TYR A 40 4.87 15.11 14.53
C TYR A 40 3.84 14.00 14.80
N SER A 41 2.76 14.06 14.02
CA SER A 41 1.77 13.00 13.87
C SER A 41 1.59 12.64 12.39
N TYR A 42 1.06 11.44 12.11
CA TYR A 42 0.88 10.96 10.74
C TYR A 42 -0.58 10.59 10.46
N SER A 43 -1.12 11.13 9.37
CA SER A 43 -2.42 10.78 8.81
C SER A 43 -2.25 9.77 7.68
N ILE A 44 -2.93 8.61 7.75
CA ILE A 44 -2.84 7.56 6.71
C ILE A 44 -3.98 7.66 5.70
N GLY A 45 -3.64 7.54 4.42
CA GLY A 45 -4.54 7.14 3.34
C GLY A 45 -4.19 5.74 2.81
N LEU A 46 -5.22 5.00 2.40
CA LEU A 46 -5.08 3.66 1.83
C LEU A 46 -6.03 3.54 0.64
N SER A 47 -5.58 2.98 -0.47
CA SER A 47 -6.43 2.64 -1.61
C SER A 47 -5.86 1.42 -2.34
N TYR A 48 -6.73 0.50 -2.76
CA TYR A 48 -6.31 -0.70 -3.48
C TYR A 48 -7.40 -1.25 -4.39
N ALA A 49 -7.02 -1.92 -5.47
CA ALA A 49 -7.94 -2.65 -6.33
C ALA A 49 -7.26 -3.78 -7.10
N ALA A 50 -7.87 -4.97 -7.08
CA ALA A 50 -7.40 -6.11 -7.85
C ALA A 50 -7.60 -5.95 -9.38
N LYS A 51 -6.70 -6.52 -10.20
CA LYS A 51 -6.81 -6.66 -11.67
C LYS A 51 -8.06 -7.40 -12.09
N TYR A 52 -8.43 -8.45 -11.35
CA TYR A 52 -9.70 -9.14 -11.53
C TYR A 52 -10.83 -8.42 -10.80
N SER A 53 -11.00 -7.12 -11.08
CA SER A 53 -12.16 -6.33 -10.66
C SER A 53 -12.58 -5.29 -11.72
N PRO A 54 -13.83 -4.78 -11.71
CA PRO A 54 -14.28 -3.77 -12.67
C PRO A 54 -13.45 -2.49 -12.57
N PRO A 55 -13.00 -1.88 -13.69
CA PRO A 55 -13.58 -2.01 -15.03
C PRO A 55 -12.99 -3.13 -15.90
N PHE A 56 -11.93 -3.82 -15.47
CA PHE A 56 -11.20 -4.77 -16.31
C PHE A 56 -11.96 -6.08 -16.57
N ILE A 57 -12.83 -6.47 -15.64
CA ILE A 57 -13.72 -7.63 -15.78
C ILE A 57 -15.19 -7.27 -15.57
N ASN A 58 -16.08 -8.18 -15.97
CA ASN A 58 -17.53 -8.01 -15.79
C ASN A 58 -17.89 -7.97 -14.29
N PRO A 59 -18.65 -6.97 -13.79
CA PRO A 59 -19.09 -6.90 -12.38
C PRO A 59 -19.90 -8.10 -11.88
N LYS A 60 -20.41 -8.97 -12.76
CA LYS A 60 -21.12 -10.21 -12.40
C LYS A 60 -20.22 -11.46 -12.46
N GLN A 61 -18.96 -11.33 -12.87
CA GLN A 61 -18.01 -12.43 -12.89
C GLN A 61 -17.73 -12.91 -11.47
N ASN A 62 -17.68 -14.24 -11.31
CA ASN A 62 -17.25 -14.87 -10.07
C ASN A 62 -15.73 -15.00 -10.09
N ILE A 63 -15.08 -14.64 -8.97
CA ILE A 63 -13.64 -14.79 -8.75
C ILE A 63 -13.41 -15.68 -7.54
N LYS A 64 -12.25 -16.34 -7.48
CA LYS A 64 -11.83 -17.04 -6.26
C LYS A 64 -11.48 -16.00 -5.17
N PRO A 65 -11.75 -16.27 -3.88
CA PRO A 65 -11.19 -15.47 -2.80
C PRO A 65 -9.66 -15.55 -2.82
N TYR A 66 -9.00 -14.44 -2.47
CA TYR A 66 -7.54 -14.35 -2.38
C TYR A 66 -7.04 -14.78 -0.99
N GLY A 67 -6.16 -15.78 -0.95
CA GLY A 67 -5.27 -16.07 0.16
C GLY A 67 -5.95 -16.44 1.48
N PHE A 68 -5.63 -15.69 2.53
CA PHE A 68 -6.04 -15.95 3.92
C PHE A 68 -7.37 -15.31 4.31
N ALA A 69 -7.98 -14.50 3.44
CA ALA A 69 -9.28 -13.91 3.73
C ALA A 69 -10.33 -14.98 4.09
N LYS A 70 -11.05 -14.78 5.21
CA LYS A 70 -12.05 -15.71 5.77
C LYS A 70 -11.50 -17.02 6.36
N GLN A 71 -10.18 -17.22 6.45
CA GLN A 71 -9.62 -18.36 7.18
C GLN A 71 -9.68 -18.13 8.71
N ASN A 72 -10.10 -19.13 9.48
CA ASN A 72 -10.21 -19.06 10.94
C ASN A 72 -8.90 -19.44 11.67
N ASN A 73 -7.78 -18.84 11.24
CA ASN A 73 -6.48 -18.90 11.88
C ASN A 73 -5.97 -17.47 12.14
N ASP A 74 -4.85 -17.30 12.84
CA ASP A 74 -4.44 -15.96 13.28
C ASP A 74 -3.98 -15.06 12.12
N ILE A 75 -3.42 -15.64 11.06
CA ILE A 75 -3.09 -14.94 9.81
C ILE A 75 -4.38 -14.44 9.14
N GLY A 76 -5.39 -15.31 8.97
CA GLY A 76 -6.65 -14.96 8.32
C GLY A 76 -7.47 -13.94 9.10
N LYS A 77 -7.43 -13.96 10.45
CA LYS A 77 -8.02 -12.91 11.29
C LYS A 77 -7.31 -11.56 11.09
N TRP A 78 -5.98 -11.56 11.04
CA TRP A 78 -5.20 -10.34 10.83
C TRP A 78 -5.37 -9.78 9.41
N VAL A 79 -5.35 -10.63 8.38
CA VAL A 79 -5.65 -10.25 6.99
C VAL A 79 -7.05 -9.65 6.87
N GLN A 80 -8.04 -10.24 7.55
CA GLN A 80 -9.40 -9.69 7.61
C GLN A 80 -9.43 -8.31 8.28
N GLN A 81 -8.68 -8.09 9.37
CA GLN A 81 -8.55 -6.77 10.02
C GLN A 81 -7.92 -5.73 9.11
N MET A 82 -6.88 -6.07 8.34
CA MET A 82 -6.26 -5.15 7.38
C MET A 82 -7.22 -4.80 6.23
N LEU A 83 -7.97 -5.77 5.70
CA LEU A 83 -8.98 -5.56 4.65
C LEU A 83 -10.24 -4.82 5.14
N GLU A 84 -10.48 -4.79 6.45
CA GLU A 84 -11.55 -4.01 7.08
C GLU A 84 -11.19 -2.54 7.32
N LEU A 85 -9.91 -2.17 7.16
CA LEU A 85 -9.50 -0.76 7.21
C LEU A 85 -10.23 0.07 6.15
N THR A 86 -10.44 1.34 6.46
CA THR A 86 -11.06 2.26 5.52
C THR A 86 -10.10 2.54 4.38
N ALA A 87 -10.54 2.28 3.14
CA ALA A 87 -9.69 2.38 1.97
C ALA A 87 -10.48 2.79 0.71
N GLY A 88 -9.79 3.50 -0.18
CA GLY A 88 -10.23 3.76 -1.54
C GLY A 88 -10.16 2.53 -2.45
N ARG A 89 -10.49 2.77 -3.73
CA ARG A 89 -10.33 1.83 -4.86
C ARG A 89 -9.92 2.53 -6.17
N GLY A 90 -9.71 3.84 -6.15
CA GLY A 90 -9.71 4.70 -7.34
C GLY A 90 -11.10 5.13 -7.81
N ASP A 91 -12.16 4.65 -7.16
CA ASP A 91 -13.55 4.84 -7.60
C ASP A 91 -14.14 6.14 -6.98
N LEU A 92 -13.55 7.31 -7.30
CA LEU A 92 -13.80 8.66 -6.72
C LEU A 92 -15.28 9.16 -6.69
N LYS A 93 -16.22 8.41 -7.27
CA LYS A 93 -17.67 8.73 -7.31
C LYS A 93 -18.54 7.76 -6.51
N ALA A 94 -17.99 6.67 -5.98
CA ALA A 94 -18.73 5.66 -5.23
C ALA A 94 -19.04 6.12 -3.80
N SER A 95 -20.10 5.60 -3.20
CA SER A 95 -20.37 5.78 -1.76
C SER A 95 -19.40 4.96 -0.91
N GLN A 96 -19.29 5.26 0.39
CA GLN A 96 -18.46 4.47 1.30
C GLN A 96 -19.00 3.04 1.47
N GLU A 97 -20.32 2.87 1.40
CA GLU A 97 -21.00 1.58 1.40
C GLU A 97 -20.64 0.75 0.15
N ASP A 98 -20.76 1.35 -1.05
CA ASP A 98 -20.40 0.70 -2.33
C ASP A 98 -18.92 0.29 -2.34
N LEU A 99 -18.03 1.20 -1.91
CA LEU A 99 -16.60 0.93 -1.78
C LEU A 99 -16.35 -0.23 -0.81
N ALA A 100 -17.00 -0.25 0.35
CA ALA A 100 -16.82 -1.31 1.34
C ALA A 100 -17.33 -2.67 0.85
N GLU A 101 -18.44 -2.73 0.11
CA GLU A 101 -18.90 -3.96 -0.54
C GLU A 101 -17.91 -4.42 -1.63
N ALA A 102 -17.46 -3.49 -2.48
CA ALA A 102 -16.49 -3.78 -3.53
C ALA A 102 -15.16 -4.28 -2.95
N ARG A 103 -14.64 -3.68 -1.87
CA ARG A 103 -13.43 -4.16 -1.16
C ARG A 103 -13.63 -5.56 -0.60
N ARG A 104 -14.75 -5.84 0.09
CA ARG A 104 -15.07 -7.19 0.60
C ARG A 104 -15.21 -8.26 -0.49
N ARG A 105 -15.60 -7.85 -1.69
CA ARG A 105 -15.78 -8.77 -2.83
C ARG A 105 -14.49 -9.02 -3.61
N TRP A 106 -13.76 -7.96 -3.94
CA TRP A 106 -12.64 -8.01 -4.89
C TRP A 106 -11.26 -8.05 -4.21
N GLY A 107 -11.13 -7.57 -2.97
CA GLY A 107 -9.85 -7.50 -2.26
C GLY A 107 -8.80 -6.61 -2.94
N ALA A 108 -7.54 -6.80 -2.52
CA ALA A 108 -6.34 -6.20 -3.12
C ALA A 108 -5.78 -7.01 -4.30
N GLY A 109 -6.17 -8.28 -4.44
CA GLY A 109 -5.68 -9.15 -5.51
C GLY A 109 -4.52 -10.02 -5.04
N GLU A 110 -3.47 -10.11 -5.84
CA GLU A 110 -2.19 -10.69 -5.46
C GLU A 110 -1.33 -9.69 -4.64
N ASP A 111 -1.68 -8.40 -4.62
CA ASP A 111 -1.15 -7.39 -3.68
C ASP A 111 -1.57 -7.63 -2.21
N PHE A 112 -0.74 -7.12 -1.28
CA PHE A 112 -1.14 -6.88 0.10
C PHE A 112 -0.40 -5.71 0.78
N PHE A 113 -0.88 -5.32 1.96
CA PHE A 113 -0.31 -4.25 2.80
C PHE A 113 -0.37 -4.61 4.29
N GLY A 114 0.46 -3.96 5.10
CA GLY A 114 0.45 -4.07 6.55
C GLY A 114 0.66 -2.71 7.21
N ILE A 115 -0.08 -2.44 8.27
CA ILE A 115 0.02 -1.20 9.06
C ILE A 115 0.07 -1.61 10.54
N THR A 116 1.06 -1.13 11.30
CA THR A 116 1.18 -1.39 12.74
C THR A 116 1.95 -0.29 13.46
N ASN A 117 1.69 -0.07 14.75
CA ASN A 117 2.41 0.87 15.60
C ASN A 117 3.26 0.11 16.62
N ALA A 118 4.59 0.17 16.52
CA ALA A 118 5.50 -0.56 17.41
C ALA A 118 6.49 0.42 18.05
N ARG A 119 6.69 0.35 19.38
CA ARG A 119 7.48 1.33 20.17
C ARG A 119 6.97 2.78 20.14
N GLY A 120 5.81 3.05 19.53
CA GLY A 120 5.42 4.42 19.20
C GLY A 120 5.94 4.88 17.83
N ASP A 121 6.36 3.96 16.96
CA ASP A 121 6.74 4.22 15.57
C ASP A 121 5.70 3.60 14.60
N LEU A 122 5.40 4.29 13.50
CA LEU A 122 4.47 3.84 12.47
C LEU A 122 5.25 2.95 11.50
N HIS A 123 4.84 1.70 11.42
CA HIS A 123 5.33 0.78 10.42
C HIS A 123 4.26 0.53 9.35
N ILE A 124 4.60 0.89 8.11
CA ILE A 124 3.82 0.61 6.91
C ILE A 124 4.60 -0.31 5.98
N ALA A 125 3.93 -1.26 5.34
CA ALA A 125 4.51 -2.14 4.35
C ALA A 125 3.50 -2.42 3.23
N VAL A 126 4.02 -2.58 2.01
CA VAL A 126 3.28 -2.96 0.80
C VAL A 126 4.08 -4.06 0.10
N SER A 127 3.39 -5.06 -0.43
CA SER A 127 3.99 -6.28 -0.98
C SER A 127 3.14 -6.79 -2.14
N ASP A 128 3.72 -6.95 -3.33
CA ASP A 128 3.06 -7.54 -4.49
C ASP A 128 3.47 -9.02 -4.65
N GLY A 129 2.49 -9.89 -4.89
CA GLY A 129 2.68 -11.33 -5.09
C GLY A 129 3.00 -11.67 -6.55
N VAL A 130 4.24 -12.10 -6.81
CA VAL A 130 4.76 -12.27 -8.17
C VAL A 130 3.97 -13.35 -8.93
N GLY A 131 3.21 -12.92 -9.95
CA GLY A 131 2.31 -13.78 -10.74
C GLY A 131 2.96 -14.97 -11.46
N GLY A 132 4.30 -15.02 -11.56
CA GLY A 132 5.03 -16.21 -12.00
C GLY A 132 4.85 -17.45 -11.10
N TRP A 133 4.26 -17.27 -9.91
CA TRP A 133 3.89 -18.33 -8.99
C TRP A 133 2.46 -18.85 -9.18
N SER A 134 1.56 -18.10 -9.85
CA SER A 134 0.11 -18.36 -9.88
C SER A 134 -0.30 -19.66 -10.59
N ASP A 135 0.57 -20.21 -11.45
CA ASP A 135 0.40 -21.55 -12.06
C ASP A 135 0.65 -22.71 -11.08
N ARG A 136 1.26 -22.45 -9.92
CA ARG A 136 1.73 -23.48 -8.96
C ARG A 136 1.09 -23.35 -7.58
N VAL A 137 0.84 -22.11 -7.14
CA VAL A 137 0.28 -21.75 -5.83
C VAL A 137 -0.58 -20.49 -5.97
N ASP A 138 -1.43 -20.19 -4.99
CA ASP A 138 -2.10 -18.89 -4.92
C ASP A 138 -1.07 -17.80 -4.56
N ALA A 139 -0.72 -16.94 -5.52
CA ALA A 139 0.31 -15.92 -5.34
C ALA A 139 -0.06 -14.85 -4.31
N SER A 140 -1.34 -14.69 -3.96
CA SER A 140 -1.77 -13.77 -2.90
C SER A 140 -1.45 -14.26 -1.47
N LEU A 141 -1.11 -15.55 -1.30
CA LEU A 141 -0.77 -16.12 0.01
C LEU A 141 0.55 -15.58 0.57
N PHE A 142 1.61 -15.55 -0.24
CA PHE A 142 2.94 -15.17 0.23
C PHE A 142 3.08 -13.68 0.66
N PRO A 143 2.60 -12.67 -0.10
CA PRO A 143 2.64 -11.27 0.34
C PRO A 143 1.77 -11.03 1.59
N GLN A 144 0.61 -11.69 1.70
CA GLN A 144 -0.21 -11.65 2.92
C GLN A 144 0.54 -12.21 4.14
N LEU A 145 1.19 -13.36 3.99
CA LEU A 145 2.01 -13.97 5.03
C LEU A 145 3.21 -13.09 5.41
N LEU A 146 3.86 -12.48 4.41
CA LEU A 146 5.04 -11.63 4.60
C LEU A 146 4.66 -10.33 5.34
N CYS A 147 3.58 -9.65 4.96
CA CYS A 147 3.08 -8.48 5.68
C CYS A 147 2.60 -8.82 7.11
N TYR A 148 1.99 -9.99 7.33
CA TYR A 148 1.63 -10.49 8.66
C TYR A 148 2.87 -10.64 9.56
N HIS A 149 3.90 -11.34 9.07
CA HIS A 149 5.14 -11.54 9.83
C HIS A 149 5.97 -10.25 9.96
N TYR A 150 5.84 -9.29 9.05
CA TYR A 150 6.43 -7.96 9.18
C TYR A 150 5.80 -7.19 10.34
N ALA A 151 4.47 -7.07 10.35
CA ALA A 151 3.75 -6.39 11.42
C ALA A 151 4.01 -7.05 12.79
N LYS A 152 4.00 -8.39 12.84
CA LYS A 152 4.33 -9.14 14.06
C LYS A 152 5.78 -8.95 14.50
N SER A 153 6.74 -8.97 13.56
CA SER A 153 8.17 -8.79 13.87
C SER A 153 8.48 -7.38 14.36
N ALA A 154 7.80 -6.34 13.87
CA ALA A 154 7.93 -4.98 14.39
C ALA A 154 7.56 -4.92 15.88
N GLN A 155 6.43 -5.53 16.26
CA GLN A 155 6.00 -5.64 17.67
C GLN A 155 6.98 -6.42 18.53
N GLU A 156 7.48 -7.57 18.05
CA GLU A 156 8.40 -8.41 18.81
C GLU A 156 9.77 -7.74 19.01
N LEU A 157 10.30 -7.06 17.98
CA LEU A 157 11.57 -6.35 18.05
C LEU A 157 11.46 -5.10 18.94
N ALA A 158 10.36 -4.35 18.88
CA ALA A 158 10.09 -3.21 19.75
C ALA A 158 10.04 -3.57 21.25
N ASN A 159 9.65 -4.80 21.59
CA ASN A 159 9.64 -5.31 22.97
C ASN A 159 11.00 -5.87 23.42
N SER A 160 12.00 -5.92 22.53
CA SER A 160 13.33 -6.44 22.83
C SER A 160 14.33 -5.32 23.15
N SER A 161 15.20 -5.52 24.13
CA SER A 161 16.20 -4.51 24.55
C SER A 161 17.38 -4.36 23.58
N THR A 162 17.45 -5.17 22.52
CA THR A 162 18.58 -5.25 21.58
C THR A 162 18.17 -5.33 20.11
N GLY A 163 16.88 -5.49 19.80
CA GLY A 163 16.38 -5.59 18.44
C GLY A 163 16.28 -4.23 17.77
N SER A 164 16.78 -4.14 16.55
CA SER A 164 16.54 -2.98 15.70
C SER A 164 15.10 -2.99 15.20
N VAL A 165 14.42 -1.85 15.28
CA VAL A 165 13.13 -1.59 14.63
C VAL A 165 13.31 -1.02 13.22
N ASP A 166 14.51 -1.10 12.62
CA ASP A 166 14.69 -0.71 11.23
C ASP A 166 13.91 -1.64 10.28
N PRO A 167 13.31 -1.12 9.19
CA PRO A 167 12.48 -1.91 8.28
C PRO A 167 13.17 -3.11 7.62
N ARG A 168 14.50 -3.06 7.41
CA ARG A 168 15.25 -4.16 6.80
C ARG A 168 15.46 -5.30 7.79
N SER A 169 15.74 -4.99 9.06
CA SER A 169 15.80 -5.99 10.15
C SER A 169 14.43 -6.64 10.40
N ILE A 170 13.35 -5.85 10.38
CA ILE A 170 11.98 -6.37 10.48
C ILE A 170 11.65 -7.25 9.27
N MET A 171 11.93 -6.81 8.04
CA MET A 171 11.76 -7.59 6.81
C MET A 171 12.57 -8.89 6.85
N LYS A 172 13.80 -8.86 7.38
CA LYS A 172 14.66 -10.04 7.53
C LYS A 172 14.05 -11.08 8.45
N LYS A 173 13.66 -10.68 9.66
CA LYS A 173 12.98 -11.57 10.61
C LYS A 173 11.64 -12.08 10.04
N ALA A 174 10.88 -11.22 9.39
CA ALA A 174 9.60 -11.57 8.78
C ALA A 174 9.74 -12.65 7.70
N TYR A 175 10.74 -12.52 6.84
CA TYR A 175 11.07 -13.52 5.82
C TYR A 175 11.50 -14.84 6.43
N GLU A 176 12.40 -14.81 7.42
CA GLU A 176 12.85 -16.01 8.13
C GLU A 176 11.67 -16.77 8.77
N ASP A 177 10.70 -16.07 9.34
CA ASP A 177 9.51 -16.68 9.93
C ASP A 177 8.50 -17.16 8.87
N ALA A 178 8.31 -16.43 7.76
CA ALA A 178 7.50 -16.87 6.62
C ALA A 178 8.06 -18.14 5.96
N LEU A 179 9.39 -18.31 5.90
CA LEU A 179 10.03 -19.55 5.44
C LEU A 179 9.71 -20.76 6.36
N LYS A 180 9.60 -20.54 7.67
CA LYS A 180 9.25 -21.58 8.67
C LYS A 180 7.74 -21.88 8.71
N ASP A 181 6.89 -20.92 8.36
CA ASP A 181 5.43 -21.00 8.52
C ASP A 181 4.77 -21.99 7.55
N LYS A 182 4.11 -23.03 8.07
CA LYS A 182 3.52 -24.10 7.24
C LYS A 182 2.21 -23.72 6.53
N SER A 183 1.67 -22.52 6.78
CA SER A 183 0.44 -22.04 6.13
C SER A 183 0.63 -21.73 4.63
N VAL A 184 1.85 -21.41 4.20
CA VAL A 184 2.23 -21.24 2.78
C VAL A 184 3.32 -22.24 2.44
N SER A 185 3.09 -23.04 1.39
CA SER A 185 4.05 -24.03 0.89
C SER A 185 5.13 -23.37 0.04
N ALA A 186 4.74 -22.54 -0.93
CA ALA A 186 5.61 -21.81 -1.84
C ALA A 186 4.99 -20.48 -2.25
N GLY A 187 5.78 -19.62 -2.92
CA GLY A 187 5.35 -18.31 -3.42
C GLY A 187 6.51 -17.32 -3.40
N GLY A 188 6.32 -16.16 -4.01
CA GLY A 188 7.30 -15.08 -3.99
C GLY A 188 6.63 -13.71 -4.08
N ALA A 189 7.26 -12.70 -3.50
CA ALA A 189 6.72 -11.36 -3.43
C ALA A 189 7.82 -10.29 -3.37
N THR A 190 7.50 -9.10 -3.87
CA THR A 190 8.23 -7.86 -3.59
C THR A 190 7.86 -7.34 -2.20
N MET A 191 8.66 -6.47 -1.60
CA MET A 191 8.25 -5.73 -0.39
C MET A 191 8.95 -4.38 -0.29
N VAL A 192 8.13 -3.33 -0.17
CA VAL A 192 8.55 -2.01 0.30
C VAL A 192 8.00 -1.78 1.70
N SER A 193 8.82 -1.26 2.61
CA SER A 193 8.40 -0.96 3.97
C SER A 193 9.09 0.26 4.56
N ALA A 194 8.42 0.92 5.50
CA ALA A 194 8.92 2.10 6.19
C ALA A 194 8.65 2.04 7.71
N ARG A 195 9.49 2.75 8.45
CA ARG A 195 9.31 3.18 9.84
C ARG A 195 9.27 4.71 9.82
N LEU A 196 8.22 5.31 10.36
CA LEU A 196 8.08 6.76 10.51
C LEU A 196 7.87 7.04 12.01
N ASP A 197 8.76 7.79 12.65
CA ASP A 197 8.69 8.07 14.10
C ASP A 197 8.20 9.49 14.44
N GLU A 198 7.87 9.71 15.71
CA GLU A 198 7.28 10.96 16.20
C GLU A 198 8.22 12.17 16.11
N ASP A 199 9.55 11.94 16.03
CA ASP A 199 10.58 12.95 15.81
C ASP A 199 10.70 13.38 14.32
N GLY A 200 9.99 12.70 13.42
CA GLY A 200 10.01 12.98 11.98
C GLY A 200 11.10 12.25 11.21
N GLN A 201 11.74 11.22 11.78
CA GLN A 201 12.69 10.38 11.06
C GLN A 201 11.98 9.23 10.34
N GLY A 202 12.14 9.20 9.03
CA GLY A 202 11.77 8.08 8.17
C GLY A 202 12.94 7.15 7.92
N ILE A 203 12.72 5.84 8.00
CA ILE A 203 13.62 4.82 7.46
C ILE A 203 12.80 3.94 6.51
N PHE A 204 13.38 3.59 5.36
CA PHE A 204 12.76 2.78 4.31
C PHE A 204 13.63 1.55 4.00
N ALA A 205 13.00 0.45 3.62
CA ALA A 205 13.63 -0.70 2.97
C ALA A 205 12.81 -1.09 1.74
N ASN A 206 13.44 -1.23 0.57
CA ASN A 206 12.78 -1.69 -0.66
C ASN A 206 13.46 -2.93 -1.23
N LEU A 207 12.67 -3.96 -1.56
CA LEU A 207 13.09 -5.09 -2.38
C LEU A 207 12.05 -5.35 -3.49
N GLY A 208 12.48 -5.19 -4.74
CA GLY A 208 11.66 -5.38 -5.95
C GLY A 208 11.33 -4.09 -6.69
N ASP A 209 10.26 -4.13 -7.49
CA ASP A 209 9.73 -3.02 -8.30
C ASP A 209 8.45 -2.37 -7.73
N SER A 210 7.90 -2.92 -6.63
CA SER A 210 7.25 -2.10 -5.60
C SER A 210 8.18 -0.97 -5.15
N GLY A 211 7.63 0.10 -4.60
CA GLY A 211 8.43 1.28 -4.28
C GLY A 211 7.77 2.33 -3.42
N TYR A 212 8.47 3.44 -3.24
CA TYR A 212 7.98 4.62 -2.55
C TYR A 212 8.40 5.92 -3.25
N PHE A 213 7.66 6.99 -2.99
CA PHE A 213 8.07 8.36 -3.28
C PHE A 213 7.79 9.28 -2.09
N ILE A 214 8.52 10.38 -2.02
CA ILE A 214 8.33 11.43 -1.01
C ILE A 214 8.11 12.77 -1.73
N LEU A 215 7.03 13.47 -1.41
CA LEU A 215 6.81 14.86 -1.81
C LEU A 215 7.08 15.82 -0.65
N ARG A 216 7.66 16.97 -0.97
CA ARG A 216 7.68 18.15 -0.11
C ARG A 216 6.96 19.29 -0.83
N GLY A 217 5.84 19.74 -0.27
CA GLY A 217 4.88 20.57 -1.00
C GLY A 217 4.30 19.81 -2.20
N ASP A 218 4.72 20.18 -3.41
CA ASP A 218 4.28 19.54 -4.65
C ASP A 218 5.42 18.94 -5.50
N GLU A 219 6.66 18.93 -5.02
CA GLU A 219 7.81 18.42 -5.76
C GLU A 219 8.31 17.09 -5.17
N ILE A 220 8.73 16.15 -6.02
CA ILE A 220 9.32 14.88 -5.59
C ILE A 220 10.74 15.13 -5.10
N ILE A 221 11.01 14.85 -3.83
CA ILE A 221 12.37 14.91 -3.26
C ILE A 221 13.10 13.57 -3.34
N GLU A 222 12.36 12.45 -3.41
CA GLU A 222 12.90 11.09 -3.55
C GLU A 222 11.88 10.16 -4.21
N PHE A 223 12.35 9.20 -4.99
CA PHE A 223 11.60 8.00 -5.35
C PHE A 223 12.53 6.79 -5.50
N SER A 224 12.10 5.64 -4.99
CA SER A 224 12.85 4.39 -5.06
C SER A 224 13.09 3.95 -6.50
N GLN A 225 14.27 3.38 -6.76
CA GLN A 225 14.54 2.71 -8.03
C GLN A 225 13.98 1.28 -8.00
N ALA A 226 13.39 0.83 -9.10
CA ALA A 226 12.89 -0.52 -9.25
C ALA A 226 14.05 -1.53 -9.39
N GLN A 227 14.00 -2.60 -8.59
CA GLN A 227 15.03 -3.64 -8.56
C GLN A 227 14.57 -4.86 -9.36
N THR A 228 15.24 -5.13 -10.48
CA THR A 228 14.88 -6.23 -11.38
C THR A 228 16.10 -7.02 -11.84
N HIS A 229 15.94 -8.34 -12.02
CA HIS A 229 16.95 -9.21 -12.63
C HIS A 229 16.99 -9.02 -14.15
N PHE A 230 15.82 -8.81 -14.75
CA PHE A 230 15.60 -8.44 -16.14
C PHE A 230 14.20 -7.82 -16.28
N PHE A 231 13.85 -7.32 -17.47
CA PHE A 231 12.56 -6.64 -17.70
C PHE A 231 11.36 -7.49 -17.24
N ASN A 232 10.50 -6.91 -16.41
CA ASN A 232 9.33 -7.56 -15.78
C ASN A 232 9.71 -8.84 -14.99
N CYS A 233 10.83 -8.79 -14.26
CA CYS A 233 11.24 -9.81 -13.30
C CYS A 233 11.91 -9.14 -12.08
N PRO A 234 11.13 -8.78 -11.04
CA PRO A 234 11.66 -8.17 -9.83
C PRO A 234 12.59 -9.07 -9.03
N THR A 235 13.46 -8.43 -8.26
CA THR A 235 14.02 -9.07 -7.07
C THR A 235 12.89 -9.37 -6.08
N GLN A 236 12.87 -10.57 -5.53
CA GLN A 236 11.73 -11.05 -4.74
C GLN A 236 12.17 -11.98 -3.61
N LEU A 237 11.54 -11.82 -2.46
CA LEU A 237 11.59 -12.81 -1.39
C LEU A 237 10.75 -14.01 -1.85
N SER A 238 11.27 -15.22 -1.72
CA SER A 238 10.59 -16.42 -2.22
C SER A 238 10.71 -17.60 -1.28
N LYS A 239 9.59 -18.27 -1.03
CA LYS A 239 9.56 -19.59 -0.42
C LYS A 239 9.62 -20.65 -1.51
N VAL A 240 10.76 -21.33 -1.61
CA VAL A 240 11.00 -22.38 -2.61
C VAL A 240 11.18 -23.75 -1.92
N PRO A 241 10.19 -24.65 -1.97
CA PRO A 241 10.33 -26.03 -1.52
C PRO A 241 11.48 -26.76 -2.24
N PRO A 242 12.20 -27.70 -1.58
CA PRO A 242 13.30 -28.44 -2.19
C PRO A 242 12.97 -29.07 -3.55
N GLU A 243 11.76 -29.62 -3.70
CA GLU A 243 11.23 -30.25 -4.91
C GLU A 243 10.93 -29.26 -6.04
N MET A 244 10.82 -27.96 -5.75
CA MET A 244 10.63 -26.90 -6.74
C MET A 244 11.93 -26.19 -7.13
N LYS A 245 13.06 -26.49 -6.48
CA LYS A 245 14.36 -25.86 -6.77
C LYS A 245 14.89 -26.31 -8.13
N HIS A 246 15.04 -25.36 -9.03
CA HIS A 246 15.70 -25.55 -10.32
C HIS A 246 16.59 -24.33 -10.65
N GLN A 247 17.47 -24.48 -11.64
CA GLN A 247 18.25 -23.35 -12.14
C GLN A 247 17.31 -22.23 -12.63
N GLY A 248 17.61 -20.99 -12.25
CA GLY A 248 16.83 -19.81 -12.66
C GLY A 248 15.55 -19.54 -11.86
N ILE A 249 15.26 -20.27 -10.78
CA ILE A 249 14.23 -19.83 -9.82
C ILE A 249 14.76 -18.62 -9.02
N VAL A 250 13.96 -17.56 -8.92
CA VAL A 250 14.35 -16.35 -8.18
C VAL A 250 14.10 -16.57 -6.69
N HIS A 251 15.11 -16.29 -5.87
CA HIS A 251 15.08 -16.44 -4.41
C HIS A 251 16.11 -15.46 -3.83
N ASP A 252 15.74 -14.18 -3.80
CA ASP A 252 16.60 -13.13 -3.25
C ASP A 252 16.55 -13.13 -1.72
N THR A 253 17.28 -12.21 -1.12
CA THR A 253 17.37 -12.08 0.34
C THR A 253 17.07 -10.64 0.78
N PRO A 254 16.56 -10.43 2.00
CA PRO A 254 16.37 -9.11 2.59
C PRO A 254 17.67 -8.29 2.67
N ASP A 255 18.84 -8.95 2.56
CA ASP A 255 20.13 -8.26 2.55
C ASP A 255 20.44 -7.53 1.23
N MET A 256 19.64 -7.76 0.18
CA MET A 256 19.67 -7.04 -1.09
C MET A 256 18.72 -5.83 -1.12
N ALA A 257 17.93 -5.60 -0.05
CA ALA A 257 17.02 -4.47 0.01
C ALA A 257 17.77 -3.14 0.13
N ASP A 258 17.36 -2.15 -0.68
CA ASP A 258 17.89 -0.79 -0.61
C ASP A 258 17.31 -0.10 0.63
N THR A 259 18.16 0.52 1.43
CA THR A 259 17.77 1.27 2.63
C THR A 259 18.11 2.74 2.52
N LYS A 260 17.17 3.62 2.85
CA LYS A 260 17.38 5.07 2.94
C LYS A 260 16.69 5.64 4.17
N SER A 261 17.17 6.79 4.65
CA SER A 261 16.59 7.53 5.76
C SER A 261 16.39 9.00 5.39
N PHE A 262 15.35 9.63 5.94
CA PHE A 262 14.93 10.99 5.62
C PHE A 262 14.39 11.72 6.85
N GLU A 263 14.71 13.01 6.95
CA GLU A 263 14.09 13.94 7.90
C GLU A 263 12.88 14.63 7.26
N PHE A 264 11.71 14.40 7.84
CA PHE A 264 10.45 14.97 7.37
C PHE A 264 10.15 16.36 7.95
N GLN A 265 9.24 17.04 7.28
CA GLN A 265 8.67 18.32 7.66
C GLN A 265 7.15 18.23 7.60
N ALA A 266 6.45 19.10 8.34
CA ALA A 266 5.00 19.23 8.24
C ALA A 266 4.55 19.46 6.77
N GLY A 267 3.51 18.75 6.35
CA GLY A 267 3.02 18.73 4.96
C GLY A 267 3.77 17.79 4.01
N ASP A 268 4.84 17.12 4.44
CA ASP A 268 5.48 16.07 3.64
C ASP A 268 4.54 14.88 3.41
N VAL A 269 4.76 14.20 2.28
CA VAL A 269 3.88 13.16 1.77
C VAL A 269 4.69 11.94 1.42
N ILE A 270 4.54 10.88 2.20
CA ILE A 270 5.10 9.57 1.92
C ILE A 270 4.04 8.78 1.15
N ALA A 271 4.44 8.07 0.09
CA ALA A 271 3.59 7.08 -0.55
C ALA A 271 4.38 5.79 -0.82
N LEU A 272 3.87 4.64 -0.37
CA LEU A 272 4.32 3.30 -0.76
C LEU A 272 3.33 2.72 -1.76
N PHE A 273 3.81 2.01 -2.78
CA PHE A 273 2.99 1.49 -3.88
C PHE A 273 3.53 0.18 -4.47
N THR A 274 2.65 -0.60 -5.11
CA THR A 274 2.99 -1.75 -5.96
C THR A 274 3.23 -1.34 -7.41
N ASP A 275 3.85 -2.23 -8.19
CA ASP A 275 4.30 -1.95 -9.57
C ASP A 275 3.14 -1.56 -10.51
N GLY A 276 1.91 -2.06 -10.27
CA GLY A 276 0.71 -1.65 -10.99
C GLY A 276 0.45 -0.14 -10.98
N PHE A 277 0.99 0.61 -10.01
CA PHE A 277 1.09 2.07 -10.09
C PHE A 277 2.24 2.54 -11.01
N SER A 278 3.50 2.20 -10.71
CA SER A 278 4.69 2.73 -11.39
C SER A 278 4.84 2.29 -12.85
N ASP A 279 4.33 1.12 -13.23
CA ASP A 279 4.27 0.65 -14.62
C ASP A 279 3.30 1.47 -15.48
N ASN A 280 2.31 2.11 -14.85
CA ASN A 280 1.23 2.82 -15.53
C ASN A 280 1.32 4.35 -15.39
N VAL A 281 1.93 4.87 -14.32
CA VAL A 281 1.95 6.30 -13.99
C VAL A 281 3.38 6.86 -14.03
N PRO A 282 3.71 7.75 -14.99
CA PRO A 282 4.98 8.48 -14.97
C PRO A 282 5.10 9.33 -13.71
N PHE A 283 6.22 9.21 -12.98
CA PHE A 283 6.45 10.01 -11.76
C PHE A 283 6.38 11.52 -12.01
N SER A 284 6.71 12.00 -13.21
CA SER A 284 6.55 13.39 -13.64
C SER A 284 5.11 13.92 -13.57
N HIS A 285 4.10 13.04 -13.50
CA HIS A 285 2.70 13.44 -13.35
C HIS A 285 2.29 13.68 -11.89
N ILE A 286 3.02 13.11 -10.91
CA ILE A 286 2.66 13.17 -9.48
C ILE A 286 2.61 14.63 -8.95
N PRO A 287 3.58 15.52 -9.25
CA PRO A 287 3.47 16.95 -8.91
C PRO A 287 2.17 17.61 -9.40
N GLY A 288 1.71 17.24 -10.61
CA GLY A 288 0.45 17.77 -11.17
C GLY A 288 -0.79 17.24 -10.44
N LEU A 289 -0.76 15.98 -10.01
CA LEU A 289 -1.82 15.38 -9.19
C LEU A 289 -1.85 16.04 -7.79
N SER A 290 -0.71 16.20 -7.13
CA SER A 290 -0.59 16.90 -5.84
C SER A 290 -1.18 18.33 -5.92
N LYS A 291 -0.76 19.11 -6.93
CA LYS A 291 -1.29 20.47 -7.20
C LYS A 291 -2.80 20.49 -7.43
N LEU A 292 -3.38 19.46 -8.03
CA LEU A 292 -4.83 19.34 -8.21
C LEU A 292 -5.55 19.06 -6.89
N LEU A 293 -5.00 18.17 -6.05
CA LEU A 293 -5.59 17.85 -4.75
C LEU A 293 -5.51 19.03 -3.77
N ASN A 294 -4.36 19.72 -3.69
CA ASN A 294 -4.21 20.90 -2.84
C ASN A 294 -5.29 21.95 -3.17
N ARG A 295 -5.52 22.23 -4.46
CA ARG A 295 -6.63 23.12 -4.91
C ARG A 295 -8.02 22.66 -4.49
N ILE A 296 -8.28 21.35 -4.45
CA ILE A 296 -9.56 20.81 -3.99
C ILE A 296 -9.72 21.05 -2.49
N LEU A 297 -8.67 20.82 -1.70
CA LEU A 297 -8.68 21.03 -0.26
C LEU A 297 -8.79 22.52 0.10
N GLU A 298 -8.11 23.39 -0.64
CA GLU A 298 -8.11 24.86 -0.50
C GLU A 298 -9.40 25.53 -0.98
N ASP A 299 -10.31 24.81 -1.65
CA ASP A 299 -11.58 25.35 -2.12
C ASP A 299 -12.39 25.98 -0.95
N PRO A 300 -13.03 27.16 -1.12
CA PRO A 300 -13.83 27.80 -0.08
C PRO A 300 -14.95 26.93 0.52
N ALA A 301 -15.42 25.88 -0.18
CA ALA A 301 -16.36 24.89 0.36
C ALA A 301 -15.76 24.00 1.46
N ASN A 302 -14.43 23.90 1.52
CA ASN A 302 -13.65 23.09 2.48
C ASN A 302 -12.89 23.97 3.51
N LYS A 303 -13.27 25.25 3.63
CA LYS A 303 -12.68 26.20 4.59
C LYS A 303 -12.86 25.80 6.06
N ASP A 304 -13.88 25.00 6.36
CA ASP A 304 -14.25 24.62 7.72
C ASP A 304 -13.47 23.38 8.22
N LEU A 305 -12.59 22.80 7.39
CA LEU A 305 -11.65 21.75 7.79
C LEU A 305 -10.48 22.35 8.58
N SER A 306 -10.26 21.83 9.79
CA SER A 306 -9.04 22.08 10.57
C SER A 306 -7.77 21.59 9.85
N PRO A 307 -6.55 22.01 10.26
CA PRO A 307 -5.30 21.52 9.67
C PRO A 307 -5.19 19.99 9.71
N ALA A 308 -5.46 19.37 10.87
CA ALA A 308 -5.44 17.91 11.01
C ALA A 308 -6.48 17.18 10.14
N GLU A 309 -7.70 17.73 10.01
CA GLU A 309 -8.71 17.17 9.09
C GLU A 309 -8.29 17.32 7.62
N ARG A 310 -7.63 18.43 7.27
CA ARG A 310 -7.10 18.70 5.93
C ARG A 310 -6.01 17.71 5.55
N ASP A 311 -5.07 17.42 6.45
CA ASP A 311 -4.00 16.43 6.24
C ASP A 311 -4.54 14.99 6.17
N SER A 312 -5.52 14.67 7.03
CA SER A 312 -6.28 13.42 6.99
C SER A 312 -6.99 13.20 5.64
N GLU A 313 -7.72 14.20 5.16
CA GLU A 313 -8.36 14.16 3.85
C GLU A 313 -7.34 14.15 2.71
N ARG A 314 -6.21 14.85 2.86
CA ARG A 314 -5.12 14.86 1.89
C ARG A 314 -4.49 13.48 1.72
N ALA A 315 -4.16 12.80 2.81
CA ALA A 315 -3.61 11.45 2.76
C ALA A 315 -4.58 10.50 2.01
N ARG A 316 -5.83 10.44 2.48
CA ARG A 316 -6.89 9.60 1.92
C ARG A 316 -7.16 9.86 0.44
N LEU A 317 -7.43 11.12 0.08
CA LEU A 317 -7.77 11.50 -1.30
C LEU A 317 -6.59 11.30 -2.23
N PHE A 318 -5.35 11.45 -1.75
CA PHE A 318 -4.19 11.23 -2.60
C PHE A 318 -4.00 9.75 -2.93
N ALA A 319 -4.10 8.84 -1.95
CA ALA A 319 -4.09 7.40 -2.21
C ALA A 319 -5.17 7.00 -3.24
N ASP A 320 -6.40 7.51 -3.07
CA ASP A 320 -7.50 7.19 -3.98
C ASP A 320 -7.32 7.80 -5.37
N MET A 321 -6.81 9.03 -5.48
CA MET A 321 -6.50 9.64 -6.78
C MET A 321 -5.34 8.94 -7.51
N LEU A 322 -4.30 8.52 -6.80
CA LEU A 322 -3.17 7.78 -7.39
C LEU A 322 -3.63 6.44 -7.96
N VAL A 323 -4.42 5.68 -7.19
CA VAL A 323 -5.02 4.42 -7.67
C VAL A 323 -5.99 4.66 -8.82
N GLY A 324 -6.87 5.66 -8.74
CA GLY A 324 -7.81 5.99 -9.82
C GLY A 324 -7.12 6.41 -11.12
N TYR A 325 -6.02 7.17 -11.01
CA TYR A 325 -5.20 7.56 -12.15
C TYR A 325 -4.43 6.37 -12.74
N GLY A 326 -3.83 5.52 -11.90
CA GLY A 326 -3.16 4.29 -12.33
C GLY A 326 -4.10 3.33 -13.04
N ARG A 327 -5.27 3.04 -12.46
CA ARG A 327 -6.31 2.19 -13.08
C ARG A 327 -6.86 2.77 -14.38
N THR A 328 -6.94 4.10 -14.51
CA THR A 328 -7.26 4.75 -15.78
C THR A 328 -6.14 4.54 -16.80
N ALA A 329 -4.88 4.68 -16.38
CA ALA A 329 -3.72 4.47 -17.24
C ALA A 329 -3.57 3.01 -17.72
N MET A 330 -3.96 2.02 -16.89
CA MET A 330 -4.08 0.60 -17.29
C MET A 330 -5.02 0.38 -18.49
N THR A 331 -6.01 1.24 -18.70
CA THR A 331 -6.96 1.14 -19.84
C THR A 331 -6.48 1.83 -21.12
N LYS A 332 -5.30 2.47 -21.11
CA LYS A 332 -4.73 3.12 -22.30
C LYS A 332 -4.39 2.06 -23.36
N THR A 333 -4.66 2.39 -24.61
CA THR A 333 -4.39 1.57 -25.80
C THR A 333 -3.00 1.82 -26.39
N GLY A 334 -2.36 2.94 -26.03
CA GLY A 334 -1.14 3.41 -26.68
C GLY A 334 -1.39 4.15 -28.00
N HIS A 335 -2.65 4.39 -28.38
CA HIS A 335 -3.03 5.12 -29.60
C HIS A 335 -3.76 6.44 -29.32
N GLU A 336 -3.81 6.86 -28.06
CA GLU A 336 -4.37 8.14 -27.63
C GLU A 336 -3.65 9.34 -28.29
N LYS A 337 -4.37 10.47 -28.41
CA LYS A 337 -3.86 11.71 -29.02
C LYS A 337 -4.09 12.91 -28.11
N GLY A 338 -3.37 14.01 -28.37
CA GLY A 338 -3.50 15.25 -27.61
C GLY A 338 -3.05 15.08 -26.15
N PRO A 339 -3.72 15.73 -25.17
CA PRO A 339 -3.35 15.64 -23.75
C PRO A 339 -3.30 14.22 -23.17
N ASN A 340 -4.03 13.28 -23.77
CA ASN A 340 -4.05 11.87 -23.35
C ASN A 340 -2.99 11.01 -24.07
N GLY A 341 -2.26 11.55 -25.04
CA GLY A 341 -1.34 10.83 -25.93
C GLY A 341 0.02 10.42 -25.35
N TRP A 342 0.18 10.49 -24.02
CA TRP A 342 1.38 10.04 -23.31
C TRP A 342 1.43 8.51 -23.17
N LYS A 343 2.62 7.95 -22.98
CA LYS A 343 2.89 6.50 -22.88
C LYS A 343 3.09 6.06 -21.43
N THR A 344 2.59 4.88 -21.08
CA THR A 344 2.84 4.28 -19.77
C THR A 344 4.31 3.90 -19.63
N PRO A 345 4.93 4.01 -18.45
CA PRO A 345 6.32 3.59 -18.21
C PRO A 345 6.60 2.17 -18.70
N PHE A 346 5.66 1.24 -18.51
CA PHE A 346 5.77 -0.13 -19.01
C PHE A 346 5.80 -0.21 -20.54
N GLU A 347 4.99 0.56 -21.27
CA GLU A 347 5.08 0.59 -22.75
C GLU A 347 6.46 1.09 -23.20
N GLU A 348 6.98 2.13 -22.55
CA GLU A 348 8.28 2.71 -22.89
C GLU A 348 9.43 1.74 -22.61
N GLU A 349 9.48 1.12 -21.42
CA GLU A 349 10.52 0.15 -21.09
C GLU A 349 10.37 -1.16 -21.87
N ALA A 350 9.15 -1.66 -22.12
CA ALA A 350 8.95 -2.81 -23.01
C ALA A 350 9.48 -2.52 -24.43
N THR A 351 9.24 -1.31 -24.95
CA THR A 351 9.74 -0.88 -26.26
C THR A 351 11.28 -0.82 -26.29
N LYS A 352 11.94 -0.40 -25.20
CA LYS A 352 13.41 -0.32 -25.11
C LYS A 352 14.07 -1.69 -24.88
N LYS A 353 13.54 -2.49 -23.96
CA LYS A 353 14.16 -3.73 -23.43
C LYS A 353 13.76 -4.98 -24.22
N VAL A 354 12.50 -5.06 -24.65
CA VAL A 354 11.92 -6.24 -25.33
C VAL A 354 11.08 -5.84 -26.56
N PRO A 355 11.63 -5.06 -27.53
CA PRO A 355 10.86 -4.52 -28.67
C PRO A 355 10.07 -5.57 -29.47
N LYS A 356 10.56 -6.82 -29.50
CA LYS A 356 9.88 -7.98 -30.10
C LYS A 356 8.48 -8.29 -29.53
N TRP A 357 8.13 -7.81 -28.34
CA TRP A 357 6.79 -7.96 -27.76
C TRP A 357 5.77 -7.01 -28.40
N GLY A 358 6.21 -5.91 -29.02
CA GLY A 358 5.32 -4.94 -29.65
C GLY A 358 4.32 -4.29 -28.70
N TRP A 359 4.59 -4.29 -27.39
CA TRP A 359 3.65 -3.84 -26.35
C TRP A 359 3.13 -2.42 -26.59
N LYS A 360 1.85 -2.19 -26.35
CA LYS A 360 1.15 -0.90 -26.49
C LYS A 360 0.13 -0.76 -25.37
N GLY A 361 0.05 0.42 -24.75
CA GLY A 361 -0.90 0.70 -23.69
C GLY A 361 -0.46 0.28 -22.29
N GLY A 362 -1.40 0.35 -21.35
CA GLY A 362 -1.17 0.05 -19.94
C GLY A 362 -0.98 -1.45 -19.64
N LYS A 363 -0.37 -1.73 -18.49
CA LYS A 363 -0.26 -3.08 -17.91
C LYS A 363 -1.36 -3.23 -16.87
N ILE A 364 -2.40 -4.00 -17.16
CA ILE A 364 -3.45 -4.30 -16.19
C ILE A 364 -2.83 -5.15 -15.08
N ASP A 365 -2.80 -4.62 -13.87
CA ASP A 365 -2.29 -5.34 -12.70
C ASP A 365 -3.07 -5.01 -11.42
N ASP A 366 -2.74 -5.73 -10.35
CA ASP A 366 -3.17 -5.34 -9.01
C ASP A 366 -2.48 -4.01 -8.65
N ILE A 367 -3.15 -3.17 -7.86
CA ILE A 367 -2.61 -1.85 -7.50
C ILE A 367 -3.01 -1.48 -6.09
N THR A 368 -2.00 -1.15 -5.28
CA THR A 368 -2.11 -0.77 -3.87
C THR A 368 -1.26 0.46 -3.62
N VAL A 369 -1.81 1.44 -2.92
CA VAL A 369 -1.11 2.65 -2.49
C VAL A 369 -1.44 2.93 -1.02
N VAL A 370 -0.41 3.11 -0.21
CA VAL A 370 -0.49 3.58 1.18
C VAL A 370 0.21 4.94 1.25
N THR A 371 -0.51 5.98 1.64
CA THR A 371 0.05 7.32 1.85
C THR A 371 0.10 7.66 3.34
N ALA A 372 1.13 8.40 3.75
CA ALA A 372 1.17 9.07 5.04
C ALA A 372 1.45 10.57 4.80
N VAL A 373 0.66 11.45 5.44
CA VAL A 373 0.91 12.89 5.49
C VAL A 373 1.43 13.23 6.89
N VAL A 374 2.51 14.00 6.93
CA VAL A 374 3.15 14.46 8.17
C VAL A 374 2.44 15.73 8.64
N SER A 375 1.93 15.73 9.87
CA SER A 375 1.23 16.86 10.49
C SER A 375 2.01 17.36 11.69
N GLU A 376 2.23 18.67 11.77
CA GLU A 376 2.65 19.35 13.01
C GLU A 376 1.48 19.31 14.01
N LEU A 377 1.78 19.24 15.31
CA LEU A 377 0.78 19.39 16.37
C LEU A 377 0.77 20.86 16.84
N ASP A 378 -0.44 21.43 17.00
CA ASP A 378 -0.70 22.82 17.43
C ASP A 378 -0.29 23.10 18.91
#